data_AF-A0A1F9ZE78-F1
#
_entry.id   AF-A0A1F9ZE78-F1
#
_cell.length_a   1.000
_cell.length_b   1.000
_cell.length_c   1.000
_cell.angle_alpha   90.00
_cell.angle_beta   90.00
_cell.angle_gamma   90.00
#
_symmetry.space_group_name_H-M   'P 1'
#
loop_
_entity.id
_entity.type
_entity.pdbx_description
1 polymer ?
#
loop_
_entity_poly.entity_id
_entity_poly.type
_entity_poly.pdbx_seq_one_letter_code
_entity_poly.pdbx_strand_id
1 'polypeptide(L)' 'MRPRMPRASSKAQFNVRMDGDLLERFREYCERNGLDPAGQIVLFMKRVVAAEYDFQERLWEALKAETE' A
#
# COMPACT_ATOMS: atom_id res chain seq x y z
N MET A 1 -16.41 24.66 -21.70
CA MET A 1 -15.71 23.93 -20.61
C MET A 1 -16.61 22.82 -20.12
N ARG A 2 -16.22 21.54 -20.25
CA ARG A 2 -16.95 20.43 -19.62
C ARG A 2 -16.50 20.31 -18.16
N PRO A 3 -17.41 20.20 -17.17
CA PRO A 3 -17.01 20.00 -15.79
C PRO A 3 -16.28 18.66 -15.65
N ARG A 4 -15.10 18.65 -15.02
CA ARG A 4 -14.40 17.42 -14.63
C ARG A 4 -15.31 16.69 -13.63
N MET A 5 -15.91 15.57 -14.05
CA MET A 5 -16.61 14.70 -13.12
C MET A 5 -15.60 14.21 -12.06
N PRO A 6 -15.96 14.18 -10.77
CA PRO A 6 -15.14 13.55 -9.75
C PRO A 6 -14.95 12.09 -10.17
N ARG A 7 -13.70 11.65 -10.29
CA ARG A 7 -13.39 10.23 -10.51
C ARG A 7 -14.02 9.47 -9.35
N ALA A 8 -15.15 8.81 -9.58
CA ALA A 8 -15.70 7.85 -8.64
C ALA A 8 -14.56 6.88 -8.33
N SER A 9 -14.15 6.79 -7.06
CA SER A 9 -13.13 5.83 -6.66
C SER A 9 -13.69 4.45 -7.01
N SER A 10 -13.25 3.89 -8.14
CA SER A 10 -13.64 2.54 -8.52
C SER A 10 -13.15 1.64 -7.40
N LYS A 11 -14.08 1.07 -6.64
CA LYS A 11 -13.75 0.06 -5.63
C LYS A 11 -13.06 -1.09 -6.38
N ALA A 12 -11.73 -1.11 -6.31
CA ALA A 12 -10.92 -2.16 -6.90
C ALA A 12 -10.81 -3.28 -5.87
N GLN A 13 -11.20 -4.49 -6.25
CA GLN A 13 -11.04 -5.68 -5.44
C GLN A 13 -9.80 -6.42 -5.92
N PHE A 14 -8.92 -6.77 -4.98
CA PHE A 14 -7.72 -7.55 -5.25
C PHE A 14 -7.85 -8.90 -4.53
N ASN A 15 -8.10 -9.96 -5.29
CA ASN A 15 -8.30 -11.31 -4.75
C ASN A 15 -6.95 -12.02 -4.60
N VAL A 16 -6.48 -12.19 -3.36
CA VAL A 16 -5.24 -12.87 -3.04
C VAL A 16 -5.54 -14.22 -2.39
N ARG A 17 -4.87 -15.28 -2.84
CA ARG A 17 -4.82 -16.55 -2.11
C ARG A 17 -3.58 -16.54 -1.23
N MET A 18 -3.77 -16.91 0.03
CA MET A 18 -2.70 -16.94 1.04
C MET A 18 -2.66 -18.32 1.67
N ASP A 19 -1.51 -18.65 2.22
CA ASP A 19 -1.37 -19.82 3.09
C ASP A 19 -2.32 -19.73 4.28
N GLY A 20 -2.94 -20.86 4.64
CA GLY A 20 -3.97 -20.93 5.68
C GLY A 20 -3.42 -20.66 7.08
N ASP A 21 -2.30 -21.28 7.41
CA ASP A 21 -1.66 -21.17 8.72
C ASP A 21 -1.16 -19.73 8.95
N LEU A 22 -0.62 -19.10 7.90
CA LEU A 22 -0.23 -17.70 7.95
C LEU A 22 -1.43 -16.78 8.23
N LEU A 23 -2.55 -17.00 7.54
CA LEU A 23 -3.74 -16.18 7.71
C LEU A 23 -4.32 -16.31 9.13
N GLU A 24 -4.32 -17.52 9.68
CA GLU A 24 -4.78 -17.78 11.05
C GLU A 24 -3.92 -17.05 12.07
N ARG A 25 -2.59 -17.22 12.02
CA ARG A 25 -1.66 -16.53 12.93
C ARG A 25 -1.76 -15.01 12.82
N PHE A 26 -1.97 -14.50 11.62
CA PHE A 26 -2.17 -13.07 11.41
C PHE A 26 -3.46 -12.56 12.06
N ARG A 27 -4.55 -13.33 11.96
CA ARG A 27 -5.82 -12.99 12.62
C ARG A 27 -5.69 -12.98 14.14
N GLU A 28 -5.05 -14.00 14.71
CA GLU A 28 -4.78 -14.06 16.15
C GLU A 28 -3.94 -12.87 16.63
N TYR A 29 -2.90 -12.51 15.86
CA TYR A 29 -2.09 -11.34 16.13
C TYR A 29 -2.94 -10.07 16.12
N CYS A 30 -3.79 -9.89 15.12
CA CYS A 30 -4.67 -8.73 15.03
C CYS A 30 -5.65 -8.66 16.20
N GLU A 31 -6.28 -9.78 16.57
CA GLU A 31 -7.22 -9.85 17.69
C GLU A 31 -6.55 -9.48 19.02
N ARG A 32 -5.38 -10.07 19.30
CA ARG A 32 -4.61 -9.79 20.52
C ARG A 32 -4.21 -8.33 20.68
N ASN A 33 -4.08 -7.60 19.57
CA ASN A 33 -3.65 -6.20 19.54
C ASN A 33 -4.79 -5.23 19.22
N GLY A 34 -6.05 -5.70 19.10
CA GLY A 34 -7.20 -4.85 18.76
C GLY A 34 -7.11 -4.21 17.37
N LEU A 35 -6.50 -4.91 16.40
CA LEU A 35 -6.27 -4.41 15.05
C LEU A 35 -7.30 -5.01 14.06
N ASP A 36 -7.69 -4.23 13.06
CA ASP A 36 -8.47 -4.72 11.91
C ASP A 36 -7.54 -5.41 10.89
N PRO A 37 -7.69 -6.73 10.62
CA PRO A 37 -6.83 -7.45 9.68
C PRO A 37 -6.82 -6.86 8.27
N ALA A 38 -7.98 -6.44 7.75
CA ALA A 38 -8.08 -5.88 6.41
C ALA A 38 -7.34 -4.53 6.32
N GLY A 39 -7.55 -3.66 7.32
CA GLY A 39 -6.83 -2.40 7.46
C GLY A 39 -5.32 -2.58 7.55
N GLN A 40 -4.84 -3.60 8.26
CA GLN A 40 -3.40 -3.91 8.34
C GLN A 40 -2.82 -4.31 6.99
N ILE A 41 -3.53 -5.12 6.18
CA ILE A 41 -3.10 -5.46 4.82
C ILE A 41 -3.02 -4.19 3.94
N VAL A 42 -4.02 -3.33 4.01
CA VAL A 42 -4.02 -2.05 3.27
C VAL A 42 -2.87 -1.15 3.72
N LEU A 43 -2.59 -1.07 5.03
CA LEU A 43 -1.46 -0.30 5.56
C LEU A 43 -0.12 -0.86 5.08
N PHE A 44 0.03 -2.19 5.06
CA PHE A 44 1.21 -2.85 4.50
C PHE A 44 1.40 -2.47 3.03
N MET A 45 0.35 -2.60 2.21
CA MET A 45 0.41 -2.22 0.79
C MET A 45 0.80 -0.75 0.59
N LYS A 46 0.23 0.16 1.38
CA LYS A 46 0.60 1.59 1.35
C LYS A 46 2.06 1.82 1.67
N ARG A 47 2.60 1.14 2.69
CA ARG A 47 4.00 1.26 3.09
C ARG A 47 4.96 0.73 2.04
N VAL A 48 4.65 -0.41 1.43
CA VAL A 48 5.46 -0.98 0.34
C VAL A 48 5.52 -0.02 -0.84
N VAL A 49 4.36 0.48 -1.28
CA VAL A 49 4.31 1.46 -2.38
C VAL A 49 5.08 2.73 -2.01
N ALA A 50 4.85 3.30 -0.83
CA ALA A 50 5.54 4.52 -0.41
C ALA A 50 7.07 4.35 -0.36
N ALA A 51 7.58 3.19 0.09
CA ALA A 51 9.01 2.91 0.13
C ALA A 51 9.63 2.81 -1.27
N GLU A 52 8.92 2.24 -2.24
CA GLU A 52 9.37 2.21 -3.64
C GLU A 52 9.41 3.61 -4.25
N TYR A 53 8.38 4.44 -3.99
CA TYR A 53 8.33 5.82 -4.50
C TYR A 53 9.41 6.71 -3.86
N ASP A 54 9.67 6.57 -2.55
CA ASP A 54 10.75 7.31 -1.87
C ASP A 54 12.14 6.94 -2.42
N PHE A 55 12.37 5.66 -2.76
CA PHE A 55 13.60 5.25 -3.42
C PHE A 55 13.75 5.90 -4.81
N GLN A 56 12.68 5.95 -5.61
CA GLN A 56 12.72 6.55 -6.95
C GLN A 56 12.90 8.08 -6.91
N GLU A 57 12.22 8.78 -6.01
CA GLU A 57 12.41 10.23 -5.84
C GLU A 57 13.83 10.56 -5.37
N ARG A 58 14.35 9.80 -4.39
CA ARG A 58 15.73 9.98 -3.91
C ARG A 58 16.77 9.64 -4.97
N LEU A 59 16.53 8.63 -5.82
CA LEU A 59 17.40 8.29 -6.94
C LEU A 59 17.40 9.42 -8.00
N TRP A 60 16.24 9.99 -8.29
CA TRP A 60 16.09 11.08 -9.25
C TRP A 60 16.78 12.36 -8.78
N GLU A 61 16.65 12.71 -7.49
CA GLU A 61 17.33 13.87 -6.91
C GLU A 61 18.86 13.66 -6.84
N ALA A 62 19.33 12.44 -6.54
CA ALA A 62 20.76 12.13 -6.60
C ALA A 62 21.34 12.26 -8.02
N LEU A 63 20.63 11.78 -9.04
CA LEU A 63 21.06 11.90 -10.44
C LEU A 63 21.13 13.36 -10.91
N LYS A 64 20.16 14.21 -10.52
CA LYS A 64 20.23 15.65 -10.84
C LYS A 64 21.42 16.33 -10.19
N ALA A 65 21.70 16.02 -8.92
CA ALA A 65 22.79 16.61 -8.17
C ALA A 65 24.18 16.26 -8.72
N GLU A 66 24.33 15.14 -9.45
CA GLU A 66 25.57 14.80 -10.17
C GLU A 66 25.66 15.42 -11.56
N THR A 67 24.56 15.99 -12.08
CA THR A 67 24.50 16.57 -13.44
C THR A 67 24.70 18.10 -13.44
N GLU A 68 24.70 18.75 -12.26
CA GLU A 68 25.07 20.17 -12.05
C GLU A 68 26.52 20.31 -11.58
#